data_AF-A0A933AQS4-F1
#
_entry.id   AF-A0A933AQS4-F1
#
_cell.length_a   1.000
_cell.length_b   1.000
_cell.length_c   1.000
_cell.angle_alpha   90.00
_cell.angle_beta   90.00
_cell.angle_gamma   90.00
#
_symmetry.space_group_name_H-M   'P 1'
#
loop_
_entity.id
_entity.type
_entity.pdbx_description
1 polymer ?
#
loop_
_entity_poly.entity_id
_entity_poly.type
_entity_poly.pdbx_seq_one_letter_code
_entity_poly.pdbx_strand_id
1 'polypeptide(L)'
;MTTTAEEIELELKRAQAARAEGTPGKVRVCARRAAGAAIRGWLGRRPEPQEGWLKGGTEVQHLRLMKDNARLPESVRGAAGRLATNVQPDHAMPFANDPVDDARIIIEYLAQ
;
A
#
# COMPACT_ATOMS: atom_id res chain seq x y z
N MET A 1 12.71 15.94 -10.31
CA MET A 1 11.88 15.51 -9.17
C MET A 1 10.91 14.49 -9.70
N THR A 2 10.98 13.24 -9.23
CA THR A 2 10.06 12.18 -9.67
C THR A 2 8.67 12.47 -9.12
N THR A 3 7.65 12.43 -9.97
CA THR A 3 6.25 12.60 -9.60
C THR A 3 5.75 11.40 -8.81
N THR A 4 4.68 11.57 -8.03
CA THR A 4 4.07 10.45 -7.29
C THR A 4 3.69 9.28 -8.21
N ALA A 5 3.18 9.57 -9.42
CA ALA A 5 2.78 8.54 -10.36
C ALA A 5 3.96 7.67 -10.82
N GLU A 6 5.11 8.30 -11.12
CA GLU A 6 6.33 7.59 -11.50
C GLU A 6 6.88 6.74 -10.34
N GLU A 7 6.79 7.22 -9.09
CA GLU A 7 7.20 6.44 -7.90
C GLU A 7 6.31 5.20 -7.71
N ILE A 8 4.99 5.36 -7.86
CA ILE A 8 4.02 4.25 -7.79
C ILE A 8 4.34 3.20 -8.85
N GLU A 9 4.50 3.62 -10.11
CA GLU A 9 4.75 2.70 -11.23
C GLU A 9 6.08 1.95 -11.05
N LEU A 10 7.13 2.65 -10.59
CA LEU A 10 8.43 2.05 -10.32
C LEU A 10 8.33 0.94 -9.27
N GLU A 11 7.64 1.19 -8.15
CA GLU A 11 7.49 0.20 -7.08
C GLU A 11 6.60 -0.97 -7.51
N LEU A 12 5.56 -0.74 -8.32
CA LEU A 12 4.76 -1.84 -8.91
C LEU A 12 5.59 -2.70 -9.86
N LYS A 13 6.44 -2.11 -10.71
CA LYS A 13 7.36 -2.84 -11.58
C LYS A 13 8.35 -3.68 -10.78
N ARG A 14 8.91 -3.12 -9.69
CA ARG A 14 9.80 -3.85 -8.78
C ARG A 14 9.08 -5.02 -8.10
N ALA A 15 7.82 -4.85 -7.70
CA ALA A 15 7.03 -5.92 -7.12
C ALA A 15 6.78 -7.07 -8.12
N GLN A 16 6.49 -6.74 -9.39
CA GLN A 16 6.32 -7.72 -10.45
C GLN A 16 7.62 -8.47 -10.77
N ALA A 17 8.75 -7.76 -10.84
CA ALA A 17 10.06 -8.39 -11.03
C ALA A 17 10.40 -9.35 -9.87
N ALA A 18 10.21 -8.91 -8.62
CA ALA A 18 10.39 -9.73 -7.43
C ALA A 18 9.51 -10.99 -7.43
N ARG A 19 8.30 -10.91 -8.01
CA ARG A 19 7.39 -12.05 -8.18
C ARG A 19 7.96 -13.05 -9.19
N ALA A 20 8.47 -12.58 -10.33
CA ALA A 20 9.12 -13.44 -11.31
C ALA A 20 10.39 -14.11 -10.75
N GLU A 21 11.11 -13.42 -9.86
CA GLU A 21 12.27 -13.96 -9.12
C GLU A 21 11.89 -14.94 -7.98
N GLY A 22 10.60 -15.09 -7.65
CA GLY A 22 10.17 -15.95 -6.54
C GLY A 22 10.54 -15.41 -5.15
N THR A 23 10.58 -14.08 -4.98
CA THR A 23 10.99 -13.42 -3.73
C THR A 23 9.79 -12.74 -3.01
N PRO A 24 8.90 -13.52 -2.34
CA PRO A 24 7.62 -13.02 -1.82
C PRO A 24 7.76 -11.87 -0.81
N GLY A 25 8.84 -11.86 -0.02
CA GLY A 25 9.14 -10.75 0.87
C GLY A 25 9.37 -9.43 0.12
N LYS A 26 10.14 -9.46 -0.98
CA LYS A 26 10.37 -8.28 -1.83
C LYS A 26 9.09 -7.83 -2.53
N VAL A 27 8.26 -8.76 -3.04
CA VAL A 27 6.96 -8.44 -3.64
C VAL A 27 6.13 -7.57 -2.69
N ARG A 28 6.02 -8.00 -1.42
CA ARG A 28 5.24 -7.28 -0.41
C ARG A 28 5.84 -5.91 -0.07
N VAL A 29 7.17 -5.81 0.06
CA VAL A 29 7.84 -4.54 0.34
C VAL A 29 7.58 -3.54 -0.78
N CYS A 30 7.77 -3.94 -2.04
CA CYS A 30 7.54 -3.06 -3.17
C CYS A 30 6.07 -2.68 -3.32
N ALA A 31 5.15 -3.62 -3.16
CA ALA A 31 3.71 -3.34 -3.16
C ALA A 31 3.30 -2.33 -2.05
N ARG A 32 3.85 -2.49 -0.84
CA ARG A 32 3.63 -1.55 0.27
C ARG A 32 4.13 -0.14 -0.06
N ARG A 33 5.32 -0.04 -0.68
CA ARG A 33 5.91 1.25 -1.07
C ARG A 33 5.07 1.94 -2.15
N ALA A 34 4.54 1.18 -3.11
CA ALA A 34 3.62 1.70 -4.12
C ALA A 34 2.35 2.30 -3.47
N ALA A 35 1.71 1.56 -2.56
CA ALA A 35 0.54 2.05 -1.82
C ALA A 35 0.88 3.28 -0.96
N GLY A 36 2.03 3.27 -0.30
CA GLY A 36 2.53 4.39 0.50
C GLY A 36 2.77 5.66 -0.31
N ALA A 37 3.37 5.55 -1.51
CA ALA A 37 3.54 6.66 -2.43
C ALA A 37 2.19 7.26 -2.84
N ALA A 38 1.19 6.42 -3.16
CA ALA A 38 -0.15 6.87 -3.49
C ALA A 38 -0.83 7.61 -2.33
N ILE A 39 -0.72 7.10 -1.11
CA ILE A 39 -1.23 7.77 0.09
C ILE A 39 -0.57 9.13 0.29
N ARG A 40 0.77 9.21 0.20
CA ARG A 40 1.50 10.47 0.34
C ARG A 40 1.06 11.50 -0.70
N GLY A 41 0.92 11.09 -1.96
CA GLY A 41 0.43 11.96 -3.02
C GLY A 41 -1.00 12.43 -2.78
N TRP A 42 -1.88 11.54 -2.31
CA TRP A 42 -3.26 11.88 -1.98
C TRP A 42 -3.36 12.87 -0.80
N LEU A 43 -2.56 12.68 0.25
CA LEU A 43 -2.45 13.63 1.37
C LEU A 43 -1.87 14.98 0.91
N GLY A 44 -0.89 14.96 0.02
CA GLY A 44 -0.26 16.18 -0.51
C GLY A 44 -1.18 17.06 -1.36
N ARG A 45 -2.22 16.48 -1.98
CA ARG A 45 -3.24 17.23 -2.75
C ARG A 45 -4.31 17.87 -1.87
N ARG A 46 -4.35 17.58 -0.57
CA ARG A 46 -5.39 18.08 0.33
C ARG A 46 -4.90 19.31 1.12
N PRO A 47 -5.72 20.37 1.22
CA PRO A 47 -5.31 21.62 1.86
C PRO A 47 -5.13 21.49 3.39
N GLU A 48 -5.81 20.54 4.03
CA GLU A 48 -5.74 20.33 5.48
C GLU A 48 -5.30 18.90 5.84
N PRO A 49 -4.55 18.72 6.95
CA PRO A 49 -4.33 17.40 7.52
C PRO A 49 -5.68 16.80 7.89
N GLN A 50 -6.07 15.71 7.23
CA GLN A 50 -7.25 14.96 7.67
C GLN A 50 -7.00 14.42 9.08
N GLU A 51 -7.99 14.52 9.96
CA GLU A 51 -7.91 14.04 11.33
C GLU A 51 -7.34 12.62 11.38
N GLY A 52 -6.27 12.43 12.16
CA GLY A 52 -5.59 11.15 12.33
C GLY A 52 -4.54 10.79 11.27
N TRP A 53 -4.46 11.51 10.14
CA TRP A 53 -3.45 11.25 9.11
C TRP A 53 -2.13 12.01 9.37
N LEU A 54 -1.04 11.26 9.54
CA LEU A 54 0.28 11.81 9.82
C LEU A 54 0.98 12.25 8.53
N LYS A 55 1.18 13.58 8.36
CA LYS A 55 2.14 14.08 7.36
C LYS A 55 3.54 13.55 7.72
N GLY A 56 4.18 12.83 6.79
CA GLY A 56 5.48 12.19 7.02
C GLY A 56 5.44 10.84 7.76
N GLY A 57 4.25 10.25 7.98
CA GLY A 57 4.14 8.88 8.50
C GLY A 57 4.76 7.84 7.56
N THR A 58 5.16 6.70 8.14
CA THR A 58 5.65 5.54 7.37
C THR A 58 4.51 4.86 6.61
N GLU A 59 4.84 4.11 5.57
CA GLU A 59 3.85 3.40 4.76
C GLU A 59 2.99 2.45 5.62
N VAL A 60 3.60 1.78 6.60
CA VAL A 60 2.89 0.90 7.53
C VAL A 60 1.92 1.66 8.43
N GLN A 61 2.30 2.84 8.93
CA GLN A 61 1.42 3.66 9.75
C GLN A 61 0.18 4.12 8.98
N HIS A 62 0.39 4.58 7.74
CA HIS A 62 -0.72 4.99 6.87
C HIS A 62 -1.66 3.83 6.53
N LEU A 63 -1.13 2.65 6.22
CA LEU A 63 -1.94 1.48 5.94
C LEU A 63 -2.76 1.02 7.15
N ARG A 64 -2.20 1.15 8.37
CA ARG A 64 -2.95 0.88 9.61
C ARG A 64 -4.13 1.84 9.78
N LEU A 65 -3.91 3.14 9.54
CA LEU A 65 -4.96 4.14 9.59
C LEU A 65 -6.08 3.85 8.57
N MET A 66 -5.73 3.43 7.34
CA MET A 66 -6.73 3.00 6.36
C MET A 66 -7.52 1.79 6.84
N LYS A 67 -6.83 0.75 7.32
CA LYS A 67 -7.45 -0.48 7.83
C LYS A 67 -8.47 -0.17 8.95
N ASP A 68 -8.15 0.75 9.85
CA ASP A 68 -8.99 1.10 11.00
C ASP A 68 -10.09 2.16 10.69
N ASN A 69 -10.09 2.76 9.49
CA ASN A 69 -11.05 3.80 9.12
C ASN A 69 -12.37 3.21 8.58
N ALA A 70 -13.39 3.12 9.44
CA ALA A 70 -14.70 2.55 9.10
C ALA A 70 -15.47 3.23 7.94
N ARG A 71 -15.05 4.44 7.50
CA ARG A 71 -15.65 5.12 6.35
C ARG A 71 -15.13 4.58 5.01
N LEU A 72 -14.03 3.82 5.01
CA LEU A 72 -13.46 3.25 3.80
C LEU A 72 -14.16 1.95 3.42
N PRO A 73 -14.27 1.63 2.11
CA PRO A 73 -14.78 0.35 1.64
C PRO A 73 -14.04 -0.83 2.26
N GLU A 74 -14.74 -1.93 2.52
CA GLU A 74 -14.16 -3.15 3.10
C GLU A 74 -12.98 -3.69 2.28
N SER A 75 -13.06 -3.62 0.95
CA SER A 75 -11.98 -4.03 0.04
C SER A 75 -10.68 -3.25 0.31
N VAL A 76 -10.79 -1.94 0.47
CA VAL A 76 -9.66 -1.04 0.75
C VAL A 76 -9.09 -1.31 2.15
N ARG A 77 -9.96 -1.44 3.15
CA ARG A 77 -9.54 -1.74 4.54
C ARG A 77 -8.83 -3.09 4.63
N GLY A 78 -9.37 -4.11 3.97
CA GLY A 78 -8.79 -5.45 3.91
C GLY A 78 -7.43 -5.48 3.23
N ALA A 79 -7.30 -4.81 2.08
CA ALA A 79 -6.03 -4.66 1.36
C ALA A 79 -4.98 -3.95 2.22
N ALA A 80 -5.37 -2.85 2.88
CA ALA A 80 -4.50 -2.10 3.77
C ALA A 80 -4.04 -2.95 4.97
N GLY A 81 -4.95 -3.73 5.56
CA GLY A 81 -4.62 -4.68 6.62
C GLY A 81 -3.58 -5.72 6.20
N ARG A 82 -3.77 -6.36 5.05
CA ARG A 82 -2.83 -7.37 4.52
C ARG A 82 -1.46 -6.80 4.19
N LEU A 83 -1.37 -5.58 3.67
CA LEU A 83 -0.09 -4.91 3.40
C LEU A 83 0.60 -4.38 4.67
N ALA A 84 -0.17 -3.98 5.68
CA ALA A 84 0.35 -3.54 6.97
C ALA A 84 0.90 -4.68 7.84
N THR A 85 0.41 -5.91 7.64
CA THR A 85 0.89 -7.09 8.38
C THR A 85 2.32 -7.43 7.99
N ASN A 86 3.17 -7.58 9.01
CA ASN A 86 4.50 -8.13 8.84
C ASN A 86 4.35 -9.66 8.79
N VAL A 87 4.38 -10.23 7.58
CA VAL A 87 4.22 -11.68 7.42
C VAL A 87 5.59 -12.30 7.67
N GLN A 88 5.71 -13.06 8.76
CA GLN A 88 6.86 -13.94 8.97
C GLN A 88 6.90 -14.97 7.83
N PRO A 89 8.10 -15.29 7.28
CA PRO A 89 8.22 -16.22 6.15
C PRO A 89 7.53 -17.58 6.36
N ASP A 90 7.41 -18.03 7.61
CA ASP A 90 6.90 -19.35 7.98
C ASP A 90 5.38 -19.49 8.13
N HIS A 91 4.62 -18.39 8.13
CA HIS A 91 3.17 -18.49 8.26
C HIS A 91 2.50 -18.24 6.92
N ALA A 92 2.29 -19.33 6.18
CA ALA A 92 1.40 -19.36 5.02
C ALA A 92 0.04 -18.80 5.44
N MET A 93 -0.30 -17.59 4.97
CA MET A 93 -1.64 -17.08 5.18
C MET A 93 -2.62 -17.97 4.40
N PRO A 94 -3.76 -18.36 4.99
CA PRO A 94 -4.76 -19.19 4.33
C PRO A 94 -5.47 -18.50 3.15
N PHE A 95 -5.23 -17.20 2.95
CA PHE A 95 -5.71 -16.44 1.80
C PHE A 95 -4.53 -15.87 1.03
N ALA A 96 -4.26 -16.47 -0.13
CA ALA A 96 -3.23 -16.09 -1.08
C ALA A 96 -3.63 -14.81 -1.85
N ASN A 97 -3.81 -13.69 -1.15
CA ASN A 97 -3.98 -12.42 -1.85
C ASN A 97 -2.61 -11.88 -2.25
N ASP A 98 -2.47 -11.58 -3.55
CA ASP A 98 -1.26 -11.01 -4.12
C ASP A 98 -1.04 -9.58 -3.56
N PRO A 99 0.11 -9.29 -2.92
CA PRO A 99 0.39 -7.95 -2.42
C PRO A 99 0.29 -6.87 -3.50
N VAL A 100 0.57 -7.20 -4.77
CA VAL A 100 0.46 -6.25 -5.89
C VAL A 100 -1.00 -5.86 -6.12
N ASP A 101 -1.93 -6.81 -6.02
CA ASP A 101 -3.36 -6.54 -6.19
C ASP A 101 -3.92 -5.76 -5.00
N ASP A 102 -3.45 -6.05 -3.77
CA ASP A 102 -3.77 -5.23 -2.59
C ASP A 102 -3.32 -3.77 -2.78
N ALA A 103 -2.13 -3.55 -3.33
CA ALA A 103 -1.63 -2.21 -3.62
C ALA A 103 -2.49 -1.50 -4.66
N ARG A 104 -2.90 -2.21 -5.74
CA ARG A 104 -3.77 -1.65 -6.79
C ARG A 104 -5.11 -1.19 -6.26
N ILE A 105 -5.78 -1.99 -5.42
CA ILE A 105 -7.05 -1.62 -4.79
C ILE A 105 -6.94 -0.27 -4.07
N ILE A 106 -5.85 -0.07 -3.33
CA ILE A 106 -5.61 1.17 -2.59
C ILE A 106 -5.30 2.34 -3.55
N ILE A 107 -4.45 2.12 -4.54
CA ILE A 107 -4.05 3.13 -5.52
C ILE A 107 -5.27 3.63 -6.31
N GLU A 108 -6.09 2.71 -6.81
CA GLU A 108 -7.31 3.01 -7.58
C GLU A 108 -8.34 3.77 -6.73
N TYR A 109 -8.48 3.42 -5.45
CA TYR A 109 -9.34 4.17 -4.54
C TYR A 109 -8.87 5.63 -4.33
N LEU A 110 -7.56 5.85 -4.25
CA LEU A 110 -6.98 7.17 -3.99
C LEU A 110 -6.79 8.04 -5.25
N ALA A 111 -6.98 7.45 -6.43
CA ALA A 111 -6.94 8.15 -7.72
C ALA A 111 -8.28 8.82 -8.08
N GLN A 112 -9.35 8.50 -7.34
CA GLN A 112 -10.69 9.09 -7.49
C GLN A 112 -10.77 10.52 -6.92
#